data_AF-B1VHI5-F1
#
_entry.id   AF-B1VHI5-F1
#
_cell.length_a   1.000
_cell.length_b   1.000
_cell.length_c   1.000
_cell.angle_alpha   90.00
_cell.angle_beta   90.00
_cell.angle_gamma   90.00
#
_symmetry.space_group_name_H-M   'P 1'
#
loop_
_entity.id
_entity.type
_entity.pdbx_description
1 polymer ?
#
loop_
_entity_poly.entity_id
_entity_poly.type
_entity_poly.pdbx_seq_one_letter_code
_entity_poly.pdbx_strand_id
1 'polypeptide(L)' 'MAKFSEVLTQLRDNQPKAKYGIAFEKLMVNYFRTDPTLKTQFDEVYRWTDWRYNGGKADTGIDLVARRVDGGSWTAI' A
#
# COMPACT_ATOMS: atom_id res chain seq x y z
N MET A 1 5.82 -22.67 -2.10
CA MET A 1 5.62 -21.22 -1.92
C MET A 1 4.19 -20.90 -2.30
N ALA A 2 3.47 -20.15 -1.46
CA ALA A 2 2.15 -19.67 -1.84
C ALA A 2 2.26 -18.66 -2.99
N LYS A 3 1.33 -18.71 -3.94
CA LYS A 3 1.27 -17.73 -5.03
C LYS A 3 0.62 -16.44 -4.54
N PHE A 4 0.97 -15.31 -5.15
CA PHE A 4 0.32 -14.03 -4.84
C PHE A 4 -1.21 -14.11 -4.99
N SER A 5 -1.70 -14.82 -6.01
CA SER A 5 -3.13 -15.07 -6.21
C SER A 5 -3.79 -15.80 -5.03
N GLU A 6 -3.09 -16.74 -4.39
CA GLU A 6 -3.62 -17.46 -3.24
C GLU A 6 -3.72 -16.55 -2.02
N VAL A 7 -2.78 -15.62 -1.84
CA VAL A 7 -2.84 -14.59 -0.79
C VAL A 7 -4.05 -13.68 -1.02
N LEU A 8 -4.33 -13.27 -2.26
CA LEU A 8 -5.51 -12.45 -2.58
C LEU A 8 -6.81 -13.19 -2.30
N THR A 9 -6.91 -14.46 -2.69
CA THR A 9 -8.08 -15.30 -2.38
C THR A 9 -8.28 -15.43 -0.87
N GLN A 10 -7.22 -15.74 -0.12
CA GLN A 10 -7.30 -15.83 1.33
C GLN A 10 -7.69 -14.49 1.97
N LEU A 11 -7.18 -13.37 1.45
CA LEU A 11 -7.55 -12.05 1.94
C LEU A 11 -9.04 -11.76 1.70
N ARG A 12 -9.58 -12.21 0.55
CA ARG A 12 -11.00 -12.07 0.21
C ARG A 12 -11.88 -12.93 1.11
N ASP A 13 -11.50 -14.17 1.32
CA ASP A 13 -12.31 -15.16 2.04
C ASP A 13 -12.29 -14.92 3.56
N ASN A 14 -11.18 -14.41 4.10
CA ASN A 14 -10.99 -14.23 5.53
C ASN A 14 -11.32 -12.81 6.03
N GLN A 15 -11.76 -11.89 5.16
CA GLN A 15 -12.12 -10.53 5.57
C GLN A 15 -13.60 -10.23 5.30
N PRO A 16 -14.30 -9.52 6.21
CA PRO A 16 -15.59 -8.94 5.88
C PRO A 16 -15.48 -8.07 4.63
N LYS A 17 -16.49 -8.09 3.76
CA LYS A 17 -16.48 -7.31 2.50
C LYS A 17 -16.10 -5.83 2.71
N ALA A 18 -16.60 -5.22 3.79
CA ALA A 18 -16.31 -3.82 4.14
C ALA A 18 -14.85 -3.55 4.59
N LYS A 19 -14.11 -4.59 5.02
CA LYS A 19 -12.72 -4.48 5.49
C LYS A 19 -11.70 -4.94 4.48
N TYR A 20 -12.14 -5.55 3.37
CA TYR A 20 -11.27 -6.08 2.34
C TYR A 20 -10.34 -5.01 1.75
N GLY A 21 -10.86 -3.81 1.44
CA GLY A 21 -10.06 -2.72 0.89
C GLY A 21 -8.89 -2.34 1.80
N ILE A 22 -9.18 -2.08 3.08
CA ILE A 22 -8.16 -1.75 4.10
C ILE A 22 -7.13 -2.88 4.25
N ALA A 23 -7.56 -4.14 4.22
CA ALA A 23 -6.66 -5.27 4.31
C ALA A 23 -5.75 -5.37 3.08
N PHE A 24 -6.28 -5.06 1.90
CA PHE A 24 -5.54 -5.03 0.64
C PHE A 24 -4.52 -3.89 0.61
N GLU A 25 -4.90 -2.68 1.03
CA GLU A 25 -3.96 -1.56 1.18
C GLU A 25 -2.76 -1.93 2.07
N LYS A 26 -3.02 -2.56 3.23
CA LYS A 26 -1.96 -3.01 4.15
C LYS A 26 -1.04 -4.06 3.51
N LEU A 27 -1.61 -5.01 2.76
CA LEU A 27 -0.83 -5.98 2.00
C LEU A 27 0.07 -5.27 0.99
N MET A 28 -0.47 -4.30 0.25
CA MET A 28 0.27 -3.58 -0.78
C MET A 28 1.40 -2.72 -0.19
N VAL A 29 1.20 -2.04 0.94
CA VAL A 29 2.29 -1.33 1.64
C VAL A 29 3.47 -2.26 1.92
N ASN A 30 3.21 -3.47 2.43
CA ASN A 30 4.26 -4.44 2.67
C ASN A 30 4.89 -4.91 1.36
N TYR A 31 4.07 -5.22 0.35
CA TYR A 31 4.55 -5.65 -0.97
C TYR A 31 5.55 -4.66 -1.57
N PHE A 32 5.23 -3.36 -1.63
CA PHE A 32 6.15 -2.35 -2.16
C PHE A 32 7.46 -2.25 -1.36
N ARG A 33 7.42 -2.45 -0.05
CA ARG A 33 8.60 -2.40 0.83
C ARG A 33 9.49 -3.64 0.72
N THR A 34 8.91 -4.79 0.39
CA THR A 34 9.62 -6.08 0.38
C THR A 34 10.01 -6.57 -1.00
N ASP A 35 9.27 -6.20 -2.04
CA ASP A 35 9.56 -6.63 -3.40
C ASP A 35 10.94 -6.10 -3.86
N PRO A 36 11.83 -6.96 -4.41
CA PRO A 36 13.19 -6.57 -4.78
C PRO A 36 13.28 -5.42 -5.78
N THR A 37 12.29 -5.26 -6.66
CA THR A 37 12.26 -4.24 -7.72
C THR A 37 11.64 -2.95 -7.24
N LEU A 38 10.61 -3.04 -6.39
CA LEU A 38 9.90 -1.85 -5.91
C LEU A 38 10.63 -1.17 -4.76
N LYS A 39 11.29 -1.93 -3.88
CA LYS A 39 12.05 -1.36 -2.75
C LYS A 39 13.26 -0.53 -3.17
N THR A 40 13.75 -0.72 -4.41
CA THR A 40 14.83 0.10 -4.99
C THR A 40 14.30 1.40 -5.58
N GLN A 41 13.00 1.46 -5.87
CA GLN A 41 12.31 2.63 -6.40
C GLN A 41 11.69 3.48 -5.30
N PHE A 42 11.23 2.86 -4.21
CA PHE A 42 10.56 3.53 -3.10
C PHE A 42 11.18 3.16 -1.74
N ASP A 43 11.57 4.17 -0.96
CA ASP A 43 12.14 4.00 0.37
C ASP A 43 11.11 4.20 1.51
N GLU A 44 10.03 4.93 1.23
CA GLU A 44 8.90 5.11 2.13
C GLU A 44 7.59 4.86 1.39
N VAL A 45 6.69 4.06 1.98
CA VAL A 45 5.35 3.77 1.42
C VAL A 45 4.34 3.74 2.55
N TYR A 46 3.23 4.45 2.41
CA TYR A 46 2.18 4.56 3.44
C TYR A 46 0.79 4.45 2.81
N ARG A 47 -0.19 4.04 3.62
CA ARG A 47 -1.59 4.33 3.31
C ARG A 47 -1.82 5.83 3.42
N TRP A 48 -2.70 6.40 2.60
CA TRP A 48 -3.03 7.82 2.67
C TRP A 48 -3.39 8.28 4.08
N THR A 49 -4.22 7.48 4.78
CA THR A 49 -4.67 7.75 6.14
C THR A 49 -3.56 7.73 7.19
N ASP A 50 -2.47 7.00 6.95
CA ASP A 50 -1.32 6.91 7.86
C ASP A 50 -0.19 7.90 7.49
N TRP A 51 -0.29 8.57 6.34
CA TRP A 51 0.79 9.41 5.84
C TRP A 51 0.88 10.73 6.60
N ARG A 52 2.07 11.04 7.12
CA ARG A 52 2.34 12.24 7.94
C ARG A 52 2.00 13.58 7.26
N TYR A 53 1.90 13.61 5.93
CA TYR A 53 1.57 14.81 5.16
C TYR A 53 0.14 14.84 4.62
N ASN A 54 -0.74 13.91 5.03
CA ASN A 54 -2.15 13.93 4.64
C ASN A 54 -2.92 15.14 5.21
N GLY A 55 -2.38 15.81 6.23
CA GLY A 55 -2.92 17.04 6.81
C GLY A 55 -4.32 16.87 7.43
N GLY A 56 -4.68 15.66 7.87
CA GLY A 56 -6.03 15.37 8.38
C GLY A 56 -7.12 15.48 7.32
N LYS A 57 -6.77 15.52 6.03
CA LYS A 57 -7.74 15.54 4.95
C LYS A 57 -8.51 14.23 4.91
N ALA A 58 -9.80 14.35 4.62
CA ALA A 58 -10.63 13.21 4.30
C ALA A 58 -10.06 12.46 3.09
N ASP A 59 -10.58 11.25 2.86
CA ASP A 59 -10.20 10.41 1.74
C ASP A 59 -10.34 11.18 0.41
N THR A 60 -9.24 11.24 -0.36
CA THR A 60 -9.17 11.89 -1.66
C THR A 60 -9.31 10.89 -2.81
N GLY A 61 -9.59 9.62 -2.52
CA GLY A 61 -9.51 8.50 -3.47
C GLY A 61 -8.08 8.03 -3.72
N ILE A 62 -7.12 8.43 -2.86
CA ILE A 62 -5.74 7.95 -2.91
C ILE A 62 -5.63 6.83 -1.88
N ASP A 63 -5.26 5.63 -2.33
CA ASP A 63 -5.07 4.49 -1.43
C ASP A 63 -3.71 4.59 -0.74
N LEU A 64 -2.64 4.72 -1.55
CA LEU A 64 -1.26 4.74 -1.07
C LEU A 64 -0.48 5.94 -1.58
N VAL A 65 0.57 6.27 -0.85
CA VAL A 65 1.59 7.25 -1.24
C VAL A 65 2.97 6.65 -1.03
N ALA A 66 3.86 6.89 -1.99
CA ALA A 66 5.22 6.41 -1.95
C ALA A 66 6.21 7.54 -2.21
N ARG A 67 7.34 7.52 -1.50
CA ARG A 67 8.47 8.40 -1.77
C ARG A 67 9.43 7.70 -2.70
N ARG A 68 9.76 8.35 -3.81
CA ARG A 68 10.76 7.83 -4.74
C ARG A 68 12.16 8.01 -4.19
N VAL A 69 12.98 6.98 -4.34
CA VAL A 69 14.42 7.04 -4.00
C VAL A 69 15.12 8.08 -4.87
N ASP A 70 14.72 8.20 -6.15
CA ASP A 70 15.24 9.24 -7.04
C ASP A 70 14.57 10.60 -6.73
N GLY A 71 15.32 11.47 -6.06
CA GLY A 71 14.93 12.86 -5.82
C GLY A 71 13.95 13.07 -4.66
N GLY A 72 13.49 12.02 -3.97
CA GLY A 72 12.70 12.15 -2.75
C GLY A 72 11.27 12.69 -2.95
N SER A 73 10.77 12.69 -4.18
CA SER A 73 9.42 13.15 -4.50
C SER A 73 8.37 12.13 -4.06
N TRP A 74 7.16 12.62 -3.76
CA TRP A 74 6.02 11.78 -3.40
C TRP A 74 5.12 11.55 -4.61
N THR A 75 4.66 10.31 -4.79
CA THR A 75 3.65 9.93 -5.78
C THR A 75 2.46 9.27 -5.09
N ALA A 76 1.27 9.55 -5.62
CA ALA A 76 0.09 8.73 -5.36
C ALA A 76 0.20 7.41 -6.14
N ILE A 77 -0.39 6.34 -5.60
CA ILE A 77 -0.51 5.01 -6.22
C ILE A 77 -1.99 4.64 -6.22
#